data_AF-A0A538IKP2-F1
#
_entry.id   AF-A0A538IKP2-F1
#
_cell.length_a   1.000
_cell.length_b   1.000
_cell.length_c   1.000
_cell.angle_alpha   90.00
_cell.angle_beta   90.00
_cell.angle_gamma   90.00
#
_symmetry.space_group_name_H-M   'P 1'
#
loop_
_entity.id
_entity.type
_entity.pdbx_description
1 polymer ?
#
loop_
_entity_poly.entity_id
_entity_poly.type
_entity_poly.pdbx_seq_one_letter_code
_entity_poly.pdbx_strand_id
1 'polypeptide(L)'
;MFARYKQAARIADLVTADAIEALAAHVDTNDVTSESIVAWNPSPRARGGMLDVTLTPPGGPNGLAFRAPDRTIAPAQVLGTEAQRVVDMTLRGEQLARIVPTINSRRLGELYINGIAVEGGRVTTIRLALGPVLDGAIDVEQSKRDVEAIIARKPNAKFHVIADGPPLCRVLVAAPEVGGLGWTTLQPVYDVEASERPARAEGNVLDNGIVRAEVQGDGRVTVTSKTGARYENLFGIEDGADAGDEYTYSPPDRDLIVTEPAEQPVVDVVQDGPVQATLRVTRRFRIPASLDAKERGRARKTEWMPVVMDLTLRAGEPFLRASLELMNHASDHRVRALFPLGFETQHSHADGAFYVNERGLEAEGDAHEVGLPTFPSRRWVDASDGARGFAVFHRGTPEYELVGGRALAITLLRSVAWLSRQGMRNRAGPAGPMLATPGAQLHGTHRFELAVYPHDGDWSAGRVHDVAEGFAYPLRATVTRKHAGALPAAGSGLTLEPTSVQLSALTKNGETTTCRIYNASADATEARVHVSDIGGAKTPRLVGLLGDERGSLEVRDGVISLPLKPWEIASIKLG
;
A
#
# COMPACT_ATOMS: atom_id res chain seq x y z
N MET A 1 -2.43 13.77 19.76
CA MET A 1 -3.17 12.85 18.87
C MET A 1 -2.27 11.79 18.23
N PHE A 2 -1.07 12.12 17.73
CA PHE A 2 -0.13 11.18 17.10
C PHE A 2 0.09 9.84 17.83
N ALA A 3 0.31 9.87 19.15
CA ALA A 3 0.49 8.63 19.92
C ALA A 3 -0.72 7.67 19.83
N ARG A 4 -1.95 8.21 19.79
CA ARG A 4 -3.18 7.42 19.65
C ARG A 4 -3.27 6.78 18.28
N TYR A 5 -2.97 7.53 17.21
CA TYR A 5 -2.93 6.98 15.85
C TYR A 5 -1.87 5.88 15.70
N LYS A 6 -0.66 6.10 16.23
CA LYS A 6 0.41 5.09 16.21
C LYS A 6 0.02 3.82 16.96
N GLN A 7 -0.63 3.96 18.12
CA GLN A 7 -1.12 2.84 18.90
C GLN A 7 -2.21 2.07 18.16
N ALA A 8 -3.20 2.77 17.60
CA ALA A 8 -4.29 2.15 16.84
C ALA A 8 -3.78 1.42 15.59
N ALA A 9 -2.86 2.03 14.83
CA ALA A 9 -2.23 1.40 13.66
C ALA A 9 -1.48 0.12 14.06
N ARG A 10 -0.67 0.17 15.13
CA ARG A 10 0.06 -1.00 15.62
C ARG A 10 -0.87 -2.14 16.04
N ILE A 11 -1.98 -1.83 16.71
CA ILE A 11 -2.98 -2.84 17.08
C ILE A 11 -3.59 -3.45 15.83
N ALA A 12 -3.96 -2.63 14.83
CA ALA A 12 -4.53 -3.11 13.58
C ALA A 12 -3.55 -4.00 12.80
N ASP A 13 -2.27 -3.62 12.73
CA ASP A 13 -1.24 -4.41 12.06
C ASP A 13 -1.05 -5.78 12.73
N LEU A 14 -0.99 -5.83 14.06
CA LEU A 14 -0.87 -7.08 14.83
C LEU A 14 -2.09 -7.98 14.65
N VAL A 15 -3.30 -7.44 14.81
CA VAL A 15 -4.54 -8.22 14.63
C VAL A 15 -4.66 -8.73 13.20
N THR A 16 -4.23 -7.94 12.20
CA THR A 16 -4.22 -8.35 10.79
C THR A 16 -3.24 -9.50 10.56
N ALA A 17 -2.01 -9.39 11.09
CA ALA A 17 -1.01 -10.45 10.99
C ALA A 17 -1.51 -11.75 11.64
N ASP A 18 -1.99 -11.68 12.89
CA ASP A 18 -2.54 -12.82 13.63
C ASP A 18 -3.71 -13.48 12.87
N ALA A 19 -4.60 -12.67 12.27
CA ALA A 19 -5.73 -13.19 11.50
C ALA A 19 -5.30 -13.92 10.22
N ILE A 20 -4.28 -13.41 9.51
CA ILE A 20 -3.74 -14.05 8.30
C ILE A 20 -2.98 -15.33 8.66
N GLU A 21 -2.22 -15.33 9.77
CA GLU A 21 -1.55 -16.53 10.29
C GLU A 21 -2.57 -17.59 10.71
N ALA A 22 -3.64 -17.19 11.40
CA ALA A 22 -4.73 -18.09 11.79
C ALA A 22 -5.43 -18.68 10.56
N LEU A 23 -5.69 -17.87 9.52
CA LEU A 23 -6.19 -18.36 8.25
C LEU A 23 -5.23 -19.38 7.64
N ALA A 24 -3.96 -19.02 7.50
CA ALA A 24 -2.94 -19.90 6.90
C ALA A 24 -2.84 -21.25 7.62
N ALA A 25 -2.92 -21.27 8.95
CA ALA A 25 -2.90 -22.50 9.74
C ALA A 25 -4.09 -23.45 9.47
N HIS A 26 -5.22 -22.92 8.97
CA HIS A 26 -6.40 -23.72 8.63
C HIS A 26 -6.45 -24.12 7.15
N VAL A 27 -5.63 -23.54 6.29
CA VAL A 27 -5.55 -23.88 4.86
C VAL A 27 -4.74 -25.16 4.66
N ASP A 28 -5.28 -26.12 3.92
CA ASP A 28 -4.56 -27.33 3.57
C ASP A 28 -3.43 -27.00 2.59
N THR A 29 -2.20 -27.29 3.03
CA THR A 29 -0.97 -27.07 2.30
C THR A 29 -0.20 -28.37 2.12
N ASN A 30 -0.84 -29.53 2.23
CA ASN A 30 -0.18 -30.84 2.07
C ASN A 30 0.52 -31.03 0.72
N ASP A 31 0.01 -30.37 -0.32
CA ASP A 31 0.55 -30.41 -1.68
C ASP A 31 1.75 -29.48 -1.87
N VAL A 32 2.13 -28.67 -0.87
CA VAL A 32 3.32 -27.80 -0.97
C VAL A 32 4.60 -28.58 -0.63
N THR A 33 5.68 -28.28 -1.36
CA THR A 33 6.98 -28.96 -1.20
C THR A 33 7.97 -28.18 -0.33
N SER A 34 7.70 -26.90 -0.05
CA SER A 34 8.57 -25.98 0.69
C SER A 34 7.78 -24.83 1.31
N GLU A 35 8.48 -23.82 1.83
CA GLU A 35 7.86 -22.54 2.17
C GLU A 35 7.02 -22.03 0.98
N SER A 36 5.76 -21.73 1.26
CA SER A 36 4.74 -21.28 0.31
C SER A 36 4.03 -20.08 0.89
N ILE A 37 3.32 -19.34 0.04
CA ILE A 37 2.59 -18.14 0.47
C ILE A 37 1.11 -18.49 0.61
N VAL A 38 0.46 -18.01 1.67
CA VAL A 38 -1.00 -17.88 1.71
C VAL A 38 -1.31 -16.41 1.48
N ALA A 39 -1.90 -16.10 0.34
CA ALA A 39 -2.35 -14.77 -0.03
C ALA A 39 -3.82 -14.59 0.34
N TRP A 40 -4.16 -13.41 0.85
CA TRP A 40 -5.51 -13.02 1.23
C TRP A 40 -5.93 -11.73 0.55
N ASN A 41 -7.18 -11.69 0.09
CA ASN A 41 -7.78 -10.53 -0.54
C ASN A 41 -8.74 -9.80 0.41
N PRO A 42 -8.42 -8.57 0.87
CA PRO A 42 -9.29 -7.78 1.74
C PRO A 42 -10.55 -7.20 1.08
N SER A 43 -10.71 -7.35 -0.23
CA SER A 43 -11.81 -6.75 -0.99
C SER A 43 -12.92 -7.78 -1.25
N PRO A 44 -14.22 -7.42 -1.29
CA PRO A 44 -15.31 -8.33 -1.60
C PRO A 44 -15.39 -8.73 -3.07
N ARG A 45 -14.39 -8.37 -3.89
CA ARG A 45 -14.33 -8.72 -5.30
C ARG A 45 -13.07 -9.51 -5.59
N ALA A 46 -13.21 -10.48 -6.49
CA ALA A 46 -12.07 -11.20 -7.01
C ALA A 46 -11.13 -10.23 -7.75
N ARG A 47 -9.83 -10.32 -7.45
CA ARG A 47 -8.80 -9.50 -8.12
C ARG A 47 -7.40 -10.08 -7.91
N GLY A 48 -6.50 -9.79 -8.85
CA GLY A 48 -5.07 -9.97 -8.65
C GLY A 48 -4.44 -8.82 -7.86
N GLY A 49 -3.15 -8.92 -7.59
CA GLY A 49 -2.42 -7.84 -6.94
C GLY A 49 -0.98 -8.20 -6.58
N MET A 50 -0.25 -7.19 -6.13
CA MET A 50 1.14 -7.37 -5.71
C MET A 50 1.22 -7.84 -4.25
N LEU A 51 2.01 -8.88 -4.01
CA LEU A 51 2.44 -9.33 -2.68
C LEU A 51 3.90 -8.93 -2.46
N ASP A 52 4.24 -8.58 -1.22
CA ASP A 52 5.61 -8.33 -0.77
C ASP A 52 5.87 -9.28 0.41
N VAL A 53 6.73 -10.28 0.18
CA VAL A 53 6.97 -11.37 1.12
C VAL A 53 8.46 -11.59 1.32
N THR A 54 8.82 -12.10 2.48
CA THR A 54 10.18 -12.57 2.78
C THR A 54 10.15 -14.07 3.02
N LEU A 55 10.89 -14.85 2.23
CA LEU A 55 10.94 -16.31 2.32
C LEU A 55 12.35 -16.87 2.15
N THR A 56 12.53 -18.15 2.46
CA THR A 56 13.79 -18.89 2.27
C THR A 56 13.66 -19.90 1.12
N PRO A 57 13.74 -19.47 -0.16
CA PRO A 57 13.45 -20.35 -1.30
C PRO A 57 14.48 -21.50 -1.41
N PRO A 58 14.07 -22.78 -1.36
CA PRO A 58 15.01 -23.91 -1.46
C PRO A 58 15.90 -23.93 -2.71
N GLY A 59 15.42 -23.44 -3.86
CA GLY A 59 16.17 -23.40 -5.13
C GLY A 59 16.98 -22.12 -5.34
N GLY A 60 17.01 -21.23 -4.35
CA GLY A 60 17.61 -19.90 -4.47
C GLY A 60 16.73 -18.90 -5.23
N PRO A 61 17.23 -17.67 -5.45
CA PRO A 61 16.43 -16.58 -6.01
C PRO A 61 16.28 -16.62 -7.55
N ASN A 62 17.08 -17.44 -8.25
CA ASN A 62 17.13 -17.43 -9.71
C ASN A 62 15.92 -18.16 -10.32
N GLY A 63 15.28 -17.55 -11.31
CA GLY A 63 14.13 -18.15 -12.00
C GLY A 63 12.92 -18.40 -11.08
N LEU A 64 12.87 -17.73 -9.93
CA LEU A 64 11.79 -17.89 -8.96
C LEU A 64 10.49 -17.32 -9.52
N ALA A 65 9.46 -18.16 -9.54
CA ALA A 65 8.07 -17.78 -9.76
C ALA A 65 7.19 -18.55 -8.77
N PHE A 66 5.89 -18.34 -8.80
CA PHE A 66 4.96 -19.08 -7.94
C PHE A 66 3.83 -19.69 -8.73
N ARG A 67 3.37 -20.85 -8.32
CA ARG A 67 2.25 -21.57 -8.92
C ARG A 67 1.06 -21.56 -7.97
N ALA A 68 -0.07 -21.09 -8.47
CA ALA A 68 -1.36 -21.17 -7.78
C ALA A 68 -2.02 -22.55 -7.97
N PRO A 69 -3.07 -22.90 -7.20
CA PRO A 69 -3.75 -24.20 -7.29
C PRO A 69 -4.37 -24.49 -8.66
N ASP A 70 -4.80 -23.45 -9.37
CA ASP A 70 -5.31 -23.51 -10.75
C ASP A 70 -4.20 -23.73 -11.80
N ARG A 71 -2.94 -23.87 -11.35
CA ARG A 71 -1.70 -24.02 -12.13
C ARG A 71 -1.22 -22.73 -12.82
N THR A 72 -1.86 -21.60 -12.57
CA THR A 72 -1.38 -20.30 -13.05
C THR A 72 0.00 -20.00 -12.45
N ILE A 73 0.94 -19.58 -13.30
CA ILE A 73 2.27 -19.14 -12.88
C ILE A 73 2.25 -17.63 -12.65
N ALA A 74 2.39 -17.25 -11.39
CA ALA A 74 2.57 -15.89 -10.91
C ALA A 74 4.06 -15.50 -11.05
N PRO A 75 4.38 -14.48 -11.86
CA PRO A 75 5.76 -14.01 -11.96
C PRO A 75 6.19 -13.35 -10.64
N ALA A 76 7.48 -13.42 -10.36
CA ALA A 76 8.07 -12.84 -9.17
C ALA A 76 9.30 -12.00 -9.50
N GLN A 77 9.66 -11.13 -8.56
CA GLN A 77 10.82 -10.27 -8.63
C GLN A 77 11.52 -10.24 -7.29
N VAL A 78 12.78 -10.65 -7.26
CA VAL A 78 13.61 -10.61 -6.06
C VAL A 78 14.14 -9.18 -5.91
N LEU A 79 13.85 -8.55 -4.77
CA LEU A 79 14.30 -7.19 -4.44
C LEU A 79 15.65 -7.19 -3.73
N GLY A 80 15.95 -8.26 -2.99
CA GLY A 80 17.17 -8.38 -2.22
C GLY A 80 17.25 -9.73 -1.54
N THR A 81 18.48 -10.13 -1.24
CA THR A 81 18.79 -11.39 -0.58
C THR A 81 19.73 -11.09 0.57
N GLU A 82 19.29 -11.39 1.79
CA GLU A 82 20.09 -11.22 3.01
C GLU A 82 20.57 -12.57 3.52
N ALA A 83 21.88 -12.69 3.78
CA ALA A 83 22.43 -13.87 4.42
C ALA A 83 21.92 -13.96 5.87
N GLN A 84 21.39 -15.11 6.26
CA GLN A 84 20.88 -15.31 7.61
C GLN A 84 21.99 -15.85 8.51
N ARG A 85 22.32 -15.13 9.60
CA ARG A 85 23.24 -15.61 10.64
C ARG A 85 22.43 -16.12 11.83
N VAL A 86 22.27 -17.43 11.94
CA VAL A 86 21.46 -18.09 13.00
C VAL A 86 22.26 -18.22 14.29
N VAL A 87 23.55 -18.50 14.18
CA VAL A 87 24.49 -18.52 15.32
C VAL A 87 25.70 -17.68 14.97
N ASP A 88 26.08 -16.78 15.88
CA ASP A 88 27.35 -16.06 15.83
C ASP A 88 27.87 -15.90 17.25
N MET A 89 28.82 -16.76 17.64
CA MET A 89 29.38 -16.70 18.98
C MET A 89 30.82 -17.18 19.04
N THR A 90 31.57 -16.66 19.99
CA THR A 90 32.91 -17.15 20.31
C THR A 90 32.88 -17.97 21.59
N LEU A 91 33.31 -19.22 21.51
CA LEU A 91 33.38 -20.16 22.62
C LEU A 91 34.83 -20.58 22.87
N ARG A 92 35.17 -20.95 24.11
CA ARG A 92 36.44 -21.63 24.43
C ARG A 92 36.32 -23.12 24.10
N GLY A 93 37.46 -23.76 23.80
CA GLY A 93 37.50 -25.20 23.52
C GLY A 93 36.84 -26.05 24.61
N GLU A 94 37.07 -25.73 25.89
CA GLU A 94 36.41 -26.41 27.02
C GLU A 94 34.88 -26.33 27.02
N GLN A 95 34.31 -25.24 26.48
CA GLN A 95 32.86 -25.05 26.38
C GLN A 95 32.32 -25.87 25.20
N LEU A 96 33.00 -25.83 24.06
CA LEU A 96 32.66 -26.65 22.90
C LEU A 96 32.74 -28.15 23.21
N ALA A 97 33.73 -28.59 23.98
CA ALA A 97 33.87 -29.99 24.41
C ALA A 97 32.66 -30.52 25.19
N ARG A 98 31.85 -29.62 25.79
CA ARG A 98 30.60 -29.98 26.46
C ARG A 98 29.38 -29.97 25.53
N ILE A 99 29.44 -29.22 24.44
CA ILE A 99 28.33 -29.02 23.50
C ILE A 99 28.37 -30.04 22.37
N VAL A 100 29.52 -30.26 21.74
CA VAL A 100 29.65 -31.12 20.55
C VAL A 100 29.12 -32.55 20.81
N PRO A 101 29.40 -33.20 21.96
CA PRO A 101 28.88 -34.54 22.24
C PRO A 101 27.36 -34.62 22.38
N THR A 102 26.69 -33.52 22.73
CA THR A 102 25.22 -33.50 22.91
C THR A 102 24.46 -33.37 21.59
N ILE A 103 25.16 -33.08 20.49
CA ILE A 103 24.60 -33.02 19.14
C ILE A 103 24.34 -34.45 18.66
N ASN A 104 23.12 -34.93 18.87
CA ASN A 104 22.69 -36.28 18.49
C ASN A 104 21.86 -36.30 17.19
N SER A 105 21.61 -35.13 16.60
CA SER A 105 20.83 -35.02 15.36
C SER A 105 21.36 -33.87 14.51
N ARG A 106 21.08 -33.92 13.20
CA ARG A 106 21.32 -32.80 12.28
C ARG A 106 20.36 -31.63 12.52
N ARG A 107 19.40 -31.74 13.44
CA ARG A 107 18.38 -30.72 13.65
C ARG A 107 18.86 -29.67 14.66
N LEU A 108 18.78 -28.41 14.27
CA LEU A 108 19.03 -27.25 15.10
C LEU A 108 17.79 -26.34 15.03
N GLY A 109 16.91 -26.45 16.03
CA GLY A 109 15.59 -25.79 15.99
C GLY A 109 14.72 -26.34 14.85
N GLU A 110 14.26 -25.44 13.98
CA GLU A 110 13.46 -25.77 12.78
C GLU A 110 14.30 -25.93 11.50
N LEU A 111 15.63 -25.97 11.64
CA LEU A 111 16.57 -26.12 10.52
C LEU A 111 17.42 -27.39 10.66
N TYR A 112 17.98 -27.83 9.54
CA TYR A 112 18.89 -28.96 9.46
C TYR A 112 20.30 -28.50 9.10
N ILE A 113 21.31 -29.04 9.76
CA ILE A 113 22.72 -28.87 9.42
C ILE A 113 22.97 -29.65 8.12
N ASN A 114 23.21 -28.92 7.04
CA ASN A 114 23.46 -29.38 5.68
C ASN A 114 24.93 -29.24 5.25
N GLY A 115 25.74 -28.52 6.02
CA GLY A 115 27.19 -28.49 5.88
C GLY A 115 27.90 -28.19 7.19
N ILE A 116 29.10 -28.73 7.36
CA ILE A 116 30.02 -28.37 8.44
C ILE A 116 31.39 -28.13 7.80
N ALA A 117 31.96 -26.95 8.03
CA ALA A 117 33.30 -26.59 7.60
C ALA A 117 34.11 -26.07 8.78
N VAL A 118 35.39 -26.45 8.85
CA VAL A 118 36.32 -25.92 9.85
C VAL A 118 37.42 -25.17 9.14
N GLU A 119 37.48 -23.86 9.37
CA GLU A 119 38.46 -22.97 8.76
C GLU A 119 39.57 -22.66 9.78
N GLY A 120 40.81 -22.96 9.39
CA GLY A 120 42.00 -22.68 10.20
C GLY A 120 42.39 -21.20 10.16
N GLY A 121 42.80 -20.64 11.30
CA GLY A 121 43.21 -19.22 11.40
C GLY A 121 43.73 -18.86 12.80
N ARG A 122 43.87 -17.57 13.09
CA ARG A 122 44.26 -17.06 14.42
C ARG A 122 43.23 -17.43 15.50
N VAL A 123 41.96 -17.45 15.10
CA VAL A 123 40.84 -18.08 15.82
C VAL A 123 40.27 -19.12 14.84
N THR A 124 40.10 -20.35 15.30
CA THR A 124 39.52 -21.42 14.45
C THR A 124 38.03 -21.18 14.31
N THR A 125 37.50 -21.22 13.08
CA THR A 125 36.08 -20.98 12.81
C THR A 125 35.40 -22.31 12.46
N ILE A 126 34.33 -22.64 13.17
CA ILE A 126 33.43 -23.75 12.85
C ILE A 126 32.20 -23.15 12.20
N ARG A 127 32.02 -23.39 10.90
CA ARG A 127 30.89 -22.88 10.12
C ARG A 127 29.90 -24.02 9.86
N LEU A 128 28.65 -23.80 10.24
CA LEU A 128 27.52 -24.69 9.96
C LEU A 128 26.69 -24.05 8.85
N ALA A 129 26.37 -24.80 7.80
CA ALA A 129 25.36 -24.42 6.82
C ALA A 129 24.04 -25.06 7.23
N LEU A 130 23.02 -24.25 7.51
CA LEU A 130 21.70 -24.70 7.90
C LEU A 130 20.73 -24.55 6.72
N GLY A 131 19.77 -25.47 6.59
CA GLY A 131 18.71 -25.40 5.59
C GLY A 131 17.35 -25.81 6.15
N PRO A 132 16.24 -25.44 5.47
CA PRO A 132 14.89 -25.74 5.94
C PRO A 132 14.48 -27.20 5.71
N VAL A 133 15.21 -27.90 4.83
CA VAL A 133 15.06 -29.32 4.53
C VAL A 133 16.41 -30.02 4.69
N LEU A 134 16.38 -31.31 4.98
CA LEU A 134 17.60 -32.12 5.05
C LEU A 134 18.17 -32.28 3.64
N ASP A 135 19.35 -31.71 3.41
CA ASP A 135 20.04 -31.72 2.12
C ASP A 135 21.51 -32.13 2.29
N GLY A 136 22.07 -32.80 1.30
CA GLY A 136 23.42 -33.35 1.33
C GLY A 136 23.63 -34.55 2.26
N ALA A 137 24.65 -35.35 1.95
CA ALA A 137 25.09 -36.48 2.75
C ALA A 137 26.23 -36.05 3.69
N ILE A 138 25.90 -35.67 4.94
CA ILE A 138 26.89 -35.42 5.99
C ILE A 138 26.93 -36.61 6.94
N ASP A 139 28.12 -37.13 7.20
CA ASP A 139 28.39 -37.97 8.37
C ASP A 139 28.63 -37.07 9.58
N VAL A 140 27.58 -36.90 10.39
CA VAL A 140 27.62 -36.05 11.60
C VAL A 140 28.59 -36.60 12.63
N GLU A 141 28.67 -37.92 12.78
CA GLU A 141 29.53 -38.55 13.78
C GLU A 141 30.99 -38.45 13.39
N GLN A 142 31.31 -38.52 12.09
CA GLN A 142 32.65 -38.18 11.61
C GLN A 142 32.96 -36.70 11.83
N SER A 143 32.03 -35.80 11.48
CA SER A 143 32.22 -34.35 11.64
C SER A 143 32.42 -33.95 13.12
N LYS A 144 31.68 -34.58 14.04
CA LYS A 144 31.86 -34.41 15.49
C LYS A 144 33.25 -34.85 15.93
N ARG A 145 33.70 -36.04 15.51
CA ARG A 145 35.04 -36.54 15.82
C ARG A 145 36.14 -35.61 15.31
N ASP A 146 35.98 -35.05 14.12
CA ASP A 146 36.94 -34.10 13.55
C ASP A 146 37.00 -32.79 14.37
N VAL A 147 35.84 -32.24 14.74
CA VAL A 147 35.75 -31.05 15.59
C VAL A 147 36.32 -31.31 16.99
N GLU A 148 36.00 -32.44 17.61
CA GLU A 148 36.52 -32.85 18.92
C GLU A 148 38.05 -33.00 18.90
N ALA A 149 38.61 -33.60 17.86
CA ALA A 149 40.06 -33.73 17.69
C ALA A 149 40.76 -32.36 17.61
N ILE A 150 40.13 -31.37 16.96
CA ILE A 150 40.66 -30.00 16.88
C ILE A 150 40.58 -29.31 18.25
N ILE A 151 39.46 -29.46 18.97
CA ILE A 151 39.27 -28.91 20.32
C ILE A 151 40.32 -29.48 21.27
N ALA A 152 40.55 -30.80 21.25
CA ALA A 152 41.50 -31.49 22.12
C ALA A 152 42.95 -31.00 21.93
N ARG A 153 43.32 -30.60 20.71
CA ARG A 153 44.66 -30.02 20.43
C ARG A 153 44.84 -28.61 21.00
N LYS A 154 43.75 -27.88 21.25
CA LYS A 154 43.76 -26.47 21.68
C LYS A 154 42.63 -26.15 22.68
N PRO A 155 42.56 -26.79 23.86
CA PRO A 155 41.40 -26.71 24.76
C PRO A 155 41.13 -25.30 25.32
N ASN A 156 42.18 -24.48 25.48
CA ASN A 156 42.09 -23.12 25.99
C ASN A 156 41.93 -22.05 24.88
N ALA A 157 41.99 -22.45 23.61
CA ALA A 157 41.83 -21.52 22.50
C ALA A 157 40.37 -21.08 22.34
N LYS A 158 40.20 -19.91 21.74
CA LYS A 158 38.89 -19.44 21.29
C LYS A 158 38.56 -20.05 19.93
N PHE A 159 37.29 -20.37 19.75
CA PHE A 159 36.68 -20.87 18.54
C PHE A 159 35.51 -19.96 18.19
N HIS A 160 35.41 -19.56 16.93
CA HIS A 160 34.26 -18.84 16.42
C HIS A 160 33.28 -19.84 15.83
N VAL A 161 32.08 -19.94 16.40
CA VAL A 161 31.02 -20.79 15.87
C VAL A 161 30.05 -19.91 15.12
N ILE A 162 29.90 -20.19 13.84
CA ILE A 162 28.99 -19.52 12.93
C ILE A 162 28.02 -20.56 12.40
N ALA A 163 26.72 -20.27 12.45
CA ALA A 163 25.73 -21.03 11.69
C ALA A 163 25.01 -20.08 10.74
N ASP A 164 25.22 -20.29 9.44
CA ASP A 164 24.54 -19.54 8.39
C ASP A 164 23.27 -20.31 8.00
N GLY A 165 22.12 -19.64 8.07
CA GLY A 165 20.83 -20.14 7.62
C GLY A 165 20.62 -19.95 6.12
N PRO A 166 19.54 -20.49 5.56
CA PRO A 166 19.15 -20.20 4.19
C PRO A 166 18.94 -18.67 4.05
N PRO A 167 19.29 -18.08 2.89
CA PRO A 167 19.15 -16.65 2.72
C PRO A 167 17.68 -16.23 2.72
N LEU A 168 17.41 -15.08 3.34
CA LEU A 168 16.09 -14.46 3.30
C LEU A 168 15.98 -13.63 2.03
N CYS A 169 15.05 -13.99 1.16
CA CYS A 169 14.78 -13.27 -0.06
C CYS A 169 13.53 -12.43 0.13
N ARG A 170 13.64 -11.11 -0.05
CA ARG A 170 12.48 -10.24 -0.20
C ARG A 170 12.01 -10.30 -1.64
N VAL A 171 10.78 -10.74 -1.86
CA VAL A 171 10.24 -11.06 -3.17
C VAL A 171 8.90 -10.37 -3.35
N LEU A 172 8.76 -9.71 -4.50
CA LEU A 172 7.48 -9.25 -5.01
C LEU A 172 6.85 -10.36 -5.87
N VAL A 173 5.56 -10.63 -5.67
CA VAL A 173 4.82 -11.63 -6.46
C VAL A 173 3.58 -10.98 -7.05
N ALA A 174 3.42 -11.06 -8.37
CA ALA A 174 2.20 -10.66 -9.04
C ALA A 174 1.18 -11.80 -8.93
N ALA A 175 0.42 -11.80 -7.84
CA ALA A 175 -0.55 -12.84 -7.57
C ALA A 175 -1.66 -12.83 -8.64
N PRO A 176 -2.13 -14.02 -9.05
CA PRO A 176 -3.28 -14.14 -9.94
C PRO A 176 -4.55 -13.71 -9.20
N GLU A 177 -5.70 -13.84 -9.85
CA GLU A 177 -6.97 -13.51 -9.23
C GLU A 177 -7.20 -14.30 -7.93
N VAL A 178 -7.42 -13.58 -6.82
CA VAL A 178 -7.78 -14.14 -5.53
C VAL A 178 -9.24 -13.79 -5.27
N GLY A 179 -10.06 -14.78 -4.90
CA GLY A 179 -11.49 -14.60 -4.61
C GLY A 179 -11.77 -13.49 -3.60
N GLY A 180 -12.95 -12.86 -3.70
CA GLY A 180 -13.32 -11.75 -2.81
C GLY A 180 -13.42 -12.22 -1.34
N LEU A 181 -12.82 -11.44 -0.43
CA LEU A 181 -12.58 -11.82 0.98
C LEU A 181 -11.99 -13.22 1.14
N GLY A 182 -11.32 -13.71 0.10
CA GLY A 182 -10.85 -15.07 -0.06
C GLY A 182 -9.34 -15.20 0.06
N TRP A 183 -8.86 -16.39 -0.26
CA TRP A 183 -7.45 -16.74 -0.17
C TRP A 183 -7.00 -17.67 -1.29
N THR A 184 -5.69 -17.72 -1.53
CA THR A 184 -5.04 -18.71 -2.36
C THR A 184 -3.65 -19.03 -1.81
N THR A 185 -3.22 -20.28 -1.96
CA THR A 185 -1.83 -20.65 -1.76
C THR A 185 -1.02 -20.35 -3.03
N LEU A 186 0.27 -20.07 -2.87
CA LEU A 186 1.22 -19.89 -3.98
C LEU A 186 2.50 -20.65 -3.64
N GLN A 187 2.81 -21.68 -4.42
CA GLN A 187 3.97 -22.54 -4.22
C GLN A 187 5.14 -22.03 -5.07
N PRO A 188 6.37 -21.94 -4.53
CA PRO A 188 7.50 -21.55 -5.35
C PRO A 188 7.79 -22.60 -6.42
N VAL A 189 8.14 -22.12 -7.61
CA VAL A 189 8.65 -22.92 -8.73
C VAL A 189 9.93 -22.25 -9.25
N TYR A 190 10.85 -23.06 -9.75
CA TYR A 190 12.19 -22.63 -10.19
C TYR A 190 12.39 -22.96 -11.66
N ASP A 191 13.43 -22.36 -12.25
CA ASP A 191 13.84 -22.59 -13.64
C ASP A 191 12.71 -22.36 -14.67
N VAL A 192 11.76 -21.48 -14.33
CA VAL A 192 10.73 -21.06 -15.28
C VAL A 192 11.38 -20.07 -16.26
N GLU A 193 11.29 -20.35 -17.56
CA GLU A 193 11.76 -19.40 -18.57
C GLU A 193 11.04 -18.05 -18.38
N ALA A 194 11.84 -16.99 -18.24
CA ALA A 194 11.34 -15.63 -18.01
C ALA A 194 10.68 -15.09 -19.30
N SER A 195 9.42 -15.46 -19.55
CA SER A 195 8.72 -15.08 -20.78
C SER A 195 8.11 -13.69 -20.72
N GLU A 196 7.66 -13.22 -19.55
CA GLU A 196 6.95 -11.94 -19.45
C GLU A 196 7.61 -11.00 -18.44
N ARG A 197 7.73 -9.72 -18.83
CA ARG A 197 8.08 -8.59 -17.94
C ARG A 197 6.87 -7.67 -17.81
N PRO A 198 5.87 -8.01 -16.96
CA PRO A 198 4.63 -7.26 -16.85
C PRO A 198 4.78 -5.79 -16.45
N ALA A 199 5.90 -5.39 -15.85
CA ALA A 199 6.23 -3.99 -15.59
C ALA A 199 7.72 -3.75 -15.86
N ARG A 200 8.02 -2.67 -16.57
CA ARG A 200 9.40 -2.31 -16.95
C ARG A 200 9.68 -0.82 -16.82
N ALA A 201 10.93 -0.49 -16.52
CA ALA A 201 11.46 0.86 -16.62
C ALA A 201 12.55 0.91 -17.69
N GLU A 202 12.56 1.94 -18.53
CA GLU A 202 13.64 2.22 -19.46
C GLU A 202 13.84 3.73 -19.58
N GLY A 203 15.02 4.21 -19.17
CA GLY A 203 15.31 5.64 -19.12
C GLY A 203 14.32 6.40 -18.23
N ASN A 204 13.49 7.24 -18.86
CA ASN A 204 12.45 8.05 -18.21
C ASN A 204 11.03 7.47 -18.38
N VAL A 205 10.89 6.23 -18.84
CA VAL A 205 9.60 5.59 -19.16
C VAL A 205 9.32 4.42 -18.23
N LEU A 206 8.08 4.32 -17.75
CA LEU A 206 7.49 3.15 -17.11
C LEU A 206 6.36 2.60 -17.98
N ASP A 207 6.25 1.28 -18.07
CA ASP A 207 5.19 0.62 -18.83
C ASP A 207 4.82 -0.74 -18.20
N ASN A 208 3.53 -0.99 -18.02
CA ASN A 208 3.02 -2.30 -17.57
C ASN A 208 2.00 -2.96 -18.52
N GLY A 209 1.94 -2.52 -19.77
CA GLY A 209 0.98 -2.97 -20.78
C GLY A 209 -0.45 -2.44 -20.61
N ILE A 210 -0.75 -1.73 -19.51
CA ILE A 210 -2.04 -1.11 -19.23
C ILE A 210 -1.90 0.42 -19.15
N VAL A 211 -0.82 0.88 -18.54
CA VAL A 211 -0.46 2.28 -18.38
C VAL A 211 0.98 2.45 -18.84
N ARG A 212 1.23 3.54 -19.57
CA ARG A 212 2.58 4.02 -19.87
C ARG A 212 2.76 5.39 -19.25
N ALA A 213 3.83 5.59 -18.49
CA ALA A 213 4.18 6.87 -17.87
C ALA A 213 5.56 7.34 -18.34
N GLU A 214 5.70 8.62 -18.63
CA GLU A 214 6.96 9.21 -19.13
C GLU A 214 7.28 10.51 -18.40
N VAL A 215 8.44 10.55 -17.75
CA VAL A 215 8.94 11.72 -17.03
C VAL A 215 9.56 12.71 -18.02
N GLN A 216 9.05 13.93 -18.04
CA GLN A 216 9.50 15.01 -18.92
C GLN A 216 10.74 15.70 -18.34
N GLY A 217 11.38 16.55 -19.15
CA GLY A 217 12.60 17.27 -18.75
C GLY A 217 12.43 18.18 -17.52
N ASP A 218 11.21 18.65 -17.23
CA ASP A 218 10.88 19.45 -16.04
C ASP A 218 10.45 18.61 -14.82
N GLY A 219 10.49 17.28 -14.95
CA GLY A 219 10.14 16.31 -13.91
C GLY A 219 8.63 16.05 -13.77
N ARG A 220 7.78 16.66 -14.60
CA ARG A 220 6.35 16.31 -14.68
C ARG A 220 6.17 15.02 -15.46
N VAL A 221 4.96 14.44 -15.38
CA VAL A 221 4.68 13.13 -15.96
C VAL A 221 3.61 13.22 -17.04
N THR A 222 3.85 12.54 -18.14
CA THR A 222 2.81 12.20 -19.12
C THR A 222 2.35 10.78 -18.85
N VAL A 223 1.05 10.56 -18.68
CA VAL A 223 0.45 9.23 -18.55
C VAL A 223 -0.43 8.94 -19.77
N THR A 224 -0.27 7.74 -20.33
CA THR A 224 -1.06 7.23 -21.46
C THR A 224 -1.80 5.96 -21.03
N SER A 225 -3.11 5.94 -21.21
CA SER A 225 -3.96 4.77 -20.95
C SER A 225 -3.77 3.70 -22.02
N LYS A 226 -4.26 2.49 -21.75
CA LYS A 226 -4.33 1.39 -22.73
C LYS A 226 -5.10 1.77 -24.01
N THR A 227 -6.10 2.64 -23.89
CA THR A 227 -6.91 3.13 -25.01
C THR A 227 -6.25 4.28 -25.78
N GLY A 228 -5.07 4.75 -25.34
CA GLY A 228 -4.31 5.82 -25.97
C GLY A 228 -4.65 7.23 -25.47
N ALA A 229 -5.56 7.38 -24.50
CA ALA A 229 -5.84 8.67 -23.88
C ALA A 229 -4.60 9.17 -23.14
N ARG A 230 -4.21 10.42 -23.38
CA ARG A 230 -2.96 11.02 -22.90
C ARG A 230 -3.25 12.20 -21.97
N TYR A 231 -2.59 12.19 -20.82
CA TYR A 231 -2.67 13.20 -19.77
C TYR A 231 -1.28 13.74 -19.49
N GLU A 232 -1.08 15.02 -19.75
CA GLU A 232 0.24 15.67 -19.73
C GLU A 232 0.41 16.57 -18.50
N ASN A 233 1.66 16.88 -18.17
CA ASN A 233 2.02 17.84 -17.10
C ASN A 233 1.49 17.45 -15.70
N LEU A 234 1.28 16.14 -15.46
CA LEU A 234 0.83 15.61 -14.17
C LEU A 234 1.92 15.74 -13.11
N PHE A 235 1.49 15.73 -11.83
CA PHE A 235 2.36 15.95 -10.67
C PHE A 235 3.09 17.31 -10.74
N GLY A 236 2.41 18.32 -11.26
CA GLY A 236 2.83 19.71 -11.08
C GLY A 236 2.87 20.06 -9.59
N ILE A 237 3.87 20.82 -9.14
CA ILE A 237 3.89 21.33 -7.77
C ILE A 237 3.57 22.82 -7.85
N GLU A 238 2.69 23.29 -6.98
CA GLU A 238 2.37 24.70 -6.83
C GLU A 238 2.51 25.09 -5.36
N ASP A 239 3.34 26.10 -5.09
CA ASP A 239 3.50 26.72 -3.78
C ASP A 239 2.89 28.13 -3.80
N GLY A 240 1.87 28.35 -2.96
CA GLY A 240 1.16 29.61 -2.73
C GLY A 240 1.27 30.07 -1.26
N ALA A 241 1.11 31.37 -0.96
CA ALA A 241 1.10 31.83 0.43
C ALA A 241 -0.23 31.46 1.10
N ASP A 242 -0.18 31.26 2.41
CA ASP A 242 -1.35 31.17 3.26
C ASP A 242 -1.17 32.06 4.48
N ALA A 243 -1.86 33.21 4.47
CA ALA A 243 -1.96 34.13 5.61
C ALA A 243 -3.18 33.83 6.48
N GLY A 244 -3.82 32.69 6.26
CA GLY A 244 -5.00 32.23 6.97
C GLY A 244 -4.73 31.68 8.37
N ASP A 245 -5.60 30.79 8.79
CA ASP A 245 -5.53 30.04 10.03
C ASP A 245 -5.90 28.57 9.83
N GLU A 246 -5.92 27.76 10.89
CA GLU A 246 -6.22 26.33 10.81
C GLU A 246 -7.61 26.01 10.21
N TYR A 247 -8.53 26.98 10.15
CA TYR A 247 -9.87 26.79 9.58
C TYR A 247 -9.95 27.21 8.11
N THR A 248 -9.42 28.38 7.76
CA THR A 248 -9.67 28.99 6.45
C THR A 248 -8.35 29.35 5.76
N TYR A 249 -8.16 28.82 4.55
CA TYR A 249 -7.10 29.26 3.64
C TYR A 249 -7.34 30.73 3.25
N SER A 250 -6.33 31.58 3.36
CA SER A 250 -6.46 32.99 3.00
C SER A 250 -5.15 33.53 2.44
N PRO A 251 -5.00 33.61 1.10
CA PRO A 251 -3.79 34.18 0.51
C PRO A 251 -3.73 35.70 0.75
N PRO A 252 -2.52 36.28 0.78
CA PRO A 252 -2.35 37.73 0.82
C PRO A 252 -2.83 38.38 -0.49
N ASP A 253 -2.99 39.70 -0.49
CA ASP A 253 -3.40 40.47 -1.68
C ASP A 253 -2.41 40.33 -2.85
N ARG A 254 -1.12 40.18 -2.53
CA ARG A 254 -0.03 40.04 -3.49
C ARG A 254 0.76 38.79 -3.19
N ASP A 255 0.44 37.72 -3.89
CA ASP A 255 1.15 36.44 -3.75
C ASP A 255 2.17 36.22 -4.87
N LEU A 256 3.22 35.48 -4.55
CA LEU A 256 4.16 34.88 -5.50
C LEU A 256 3.90 33.37 -5.52
N ILE A 257 3.39 32.88 -6.65
CA ILE A 257 3.18 31.45 -6.87
C ILE A 257 4.44 30.86 -7.50
N VAL A 258 4.98 29.78 -6.91
CA VAL A 258 6.14 29.06 -7.44
C VAL A 258 5.68 27.71 -7.98
N THR A 259 5.84 27.48 -9.29
CA THR A 259 5.44 26.23 -9.96
C THR A 259 6.60 25.43 -10.56
N GLU A 260 7.75 26.08 -10.75
CA GLU A 260 8.89 25.50 -11.44
C GLU A 260 10.05 25.21 -10.49
N PRO A 261 10.76 24.09 -10.69
CA PRO A 261 11.95 23.79 -9.92
C PRO A 261 13.05 24.81 -10.25
N ALA A 262 13.90 25.10 -9.26
CA ALA A 262 15.03 26.02 -9.42
C ALA A 262 16.28 25.33 -10.01
N GLU A 263 16.28 24.00 -10.06
CA GLU A 263 17.36 23.17 -10.62
C GLU A 263 16.78 22.16 -11.62
N GLN A 264 17.61 21.68 -12.54
CA GLN A 264 17.25 20.60 -13.46
C GLN A 264 16.89 19.35 -12.65
N PRO A 265 15.71 18.75 -12.86
CA PRO A 265 15.32 17.51 -12.18
C PRO A 265 16.23 16.33 -12.53
N VAL A 266 16.38 15.42 -11.58
CA VAL A 266 17.10 14.15 -11.74
C VAL A 266 16.10 13.01 -11.80
N VAL A 267 16.29 12.08 -12.73
CA VAL A 267 15.45 10.89 -12.91
C VAL A 267 16.32 9.66 -12.83
N ASP A 268 16.03 8.79 -11.87
CA ASP A 268 16.76 7.54 -11.63
C ASP A 268 15.83 6.34 -11.80
N VAL A 269 16.32 5.29 -12.46
CA VAL A 269 15.67 3.97 -12.43
C VAL A 269 16.01 3.31 -11.10
N VAL A 270 15.03 3.22 -10.19
CA VAL A 270 15.20 2.55 -8.89
C VAL A 270 15.00 1.04 -9.03
N GLN A 271 14.06 0.64 -9.88
CA GLN A 271 13.67 -0.74 -10.10
C GLN A 271 13.13 -0.89 -11.52
N ASP A 272 13.55 -1.91 -12.26
CA ASP A 272 13.26 -2.05 -13.70
C ASP A 272 12.36 -3.23 -14.08
N GLY A 273 11.89 -4.00 -13.10
CA GLY A 273 10.98 -5.15 -13.31
C GLY A 273 11.54 -6.48 -12.78
N PRO A 274 10.90 -7.62 -13.09
CA PRO A 274 9.86 -7.78 -14.11
C PRO A 274 8.42 -7.49 -13.67
N VAL A 275 8.08 -7.49 -12.37
CA VAL A 275 6.68 -7.34 -11.93
C VAL A 275 6.34 -5.97 -11.35
N GLN A 276 7.37 -5.21 -10.94
CA GLN A 276 7.23 -3.82 -10.53
C GLN A 276 8.43 -3.03 -11.05
N ALA A 277 8.14 -1.85 -11.59
CA ALA A 277 9.13 -0.89 -12.03
C ALA A 277 8.89 0.46 -11.36
N THR A 278 9.97 1.13 -10.98
CA THR A 278 9.96 2.39 -10.24
C THR A 278 10.99 3.37 -10.80
N LEU A 279 10.54 4.58 -11.12
CA LEU A 279 11.40 5.74 -11.38
C LEU A 279 11.35 6.68 -10.18
N ARG A 280 12.51 7.22 -9.79
CA ARG A 280 12.60 8.30 -8.81
C ARG A 280 12.87 9.61 -9.51
N VAL A 281 12.03 10.61 -9.25
CA VAL A 281 12.16 11.97 -9.77
C VAL A 281 12.49 12.90 -8.61
N THR A 282 13.64 13.55 -8.66
CA THR A 282 14.05 14.54 -7.65
C THR A 282 13.95 15.95 -8.23
N ARG A 283 13.08 16.77 -7.65
CA ARG A 283 12.88 18.19 -7.99
C ARG A 283 13.25 19.06 -6.78
N ARG A 284 13.86 20.23 -7.01
CA ARG A 284 14.24 21.16 -5.95
C ARG A 284 13.68 22.54 -6.23
N PHE A 285 12.86 23.03 -5.31
CA PHE A 285 12.20 24.32 -5.42
C PHE A 285 12.87 25.34 -4.49
N ARG A 286 12.95 26.58 -4.97
CA ARG A 286 13.37 27.74 -4.18
C ARG A 286 12.12 28.57 -3.89
N ILE A 287 11.57 28.44 -2.68
CA ILE A 287 10.30 29.08 -2.29
C ILE A 287 10.53 30.15 -1.24
N PRO A 288 9.66 31.17 -1.09
CA PRO A 288 9.74 32.12 0.01
C PRO A 288 9.66 31.44 1.38
N ALA A 289 10.44 31.94 2.34
CA ALA A 289 10.59 31.34 3.66
C ALA A 289 9.35 31.50 4.56
N SER A 290 8.57 32.56 4.32
CA SER A 290 7.40 32.97 5.10
C SER A 290 6.63 34.07 4.37
N LEU A 291 5.59 34.60 5.01
CA LEU A 291 5.05 35.92 4.70
C LEU A 291 6.07 37.03 4.98
N ASP A 292 5.89 38.18 4.34
CA ASP A 292 6.64 39.39 4.67
C ASP A 292 6.25 39.97 6.05
N ALA A 293 7.05 40.90 6.57
CA ALA A 293 6.83 41.47 7.92
C ALA A 293 5.51 42.24 8.08
N LYS A 294 4.81 42.56 6.98
CA LYS A 294 3.49 43.21 6.98
C LYS A 294 2.36 42.24 6.65
N GLU A 295 2.70 40.98 6.37
CA GLU A 295 1.80 39.92 5.92
C GLU A 295 0.98 40.29 4.68
N ARG A 296 1.52 41.14 3.80
CA ARG A 296 0.84 41.57 2.56
C ARG A 296 1.26 40.80 1.32
N GLY A 297 2.21 39.90 1.49
CA GLY A 297 2.78 39.07 0.46
C GLY A 297 3.88 38.20 1.06
N ARG A 298 4.76 37.69 0.20
CA ARG A 298 5.83 36.77 0.60
C ARG A 298 7.15 37.46 0.91
N ALA A 299 7.90 36.89 1.86
CA ALA A 299 9.23 37.37 2.21
C ALA A 299 10.21 37.23 1.03
N ARG A 300 11.21 38.11 0.98
CA ARG A 300 12.33 38.00 0.02
C ARG A 300 13.29 36.88 0.35
N LYS A 301 13.42 36.53 1.64
CA LYS A 301 14.20 35.37 2.07
C LYS A 301 13.48 34.13 1.56
N THR A 302 14.25 33.21 0.99
CA THR A 302 13.74 31.95 0.45
C THR A 302 14.31 30.76 1.22
N GLU A 303 13.60 29.63 1.23
CA GLU A 303 14.06 28.30 1.69
C GLU A 303 14.07 27.27 0.55
N TRP A 304 14.84 26.20 0.72
CA TRP A 304 14.86 25.08 -0.22
C TRP A 304 13.77 24.08 0.18
N MET A 305 12.99 23.64 -0.81
CA MET A 305 12.00 22.58 -0.66
C MET A 305 12.30 21.47 -1.69
N PRO A 306 13.11 20.47 -1.29
CA PRO A 306 13.26 19.23 -2.04
C PRO A 306 11.94 18.46 -2.10
N VAL A 307 11.63 17.92 -3.28
CA VAL A 307 10.52 17.00 -3.53
C VAL A 307 11.08 15.77 -4.26
N VAL A 308 10.97 14.61 -3.63
CA VAL A 308 11.35 13.31 -4.20
C VAL A 308 10.09 12.53 -4.48
N MET A 309 9.90 12.08 -5.72
CA MET A 309 8.71 11.36 -6.15
C MET A 309 9.09 10.00 -6.74
N ASP A 310 8.66 8.93 -6.10
CA ASP A 310 8.79 7.56 -6.62
C ASP A 310 7.53 7.19 -7.39
N LEU A 311 7.64 7.16 -8.72
CA LEU A 311 6.60 6.72 -9.64
C LEU A 311 6.72 5.21 -9.84
N THR A 312 5.64 4.47 -9.62
CA THR A 312 5.67 3.00 -9.67
C THR A 312 4.52 2.44 -10.50
N LEU A 313 4.85 1.54 -11.43
CA LEU A 313 3.90 0.65 -12.08
C LEU A 313 4.12 -0.79 -11.62
N ARG A 314 3.02 -1.49 -11.37
CA ARG A 314 2.99 -2.90 -10.98
C ARG A 314 2.21 -3.70 -12.01
N ALA A 315 2.53 -4.97 -12.13
CA ALA A 315 1.79 -5.93 -12.94
C ALA A 315 0.29 -5.86 -12.62
N GLY A 316 -0.55 -5.72 -13.65
CA GLY A 316 -2.01 -5.75 -13.53
C GLY A 316 -2.67 -4.48 -12.96
N GLU A 317 -1.93 -3.50 -12.45
CA GLU A 317 -2.52 -2.27 -11.93
C GLU A 317 -2.82 -1.27 -13.05
N PRO A 318 -4.05 -0.76 -13.18
CA PRO A 318 -4.42 0.17 -14.25
C PRO A 318 -4.12 1.64 -13.93
N PHE A 319 -3.34 1.91 -12.89
CA PHE A 319 -3.02 3.27 -12.42
C PHE A 319 -1.53 3.41 -12.12
N LEU A 320 -1.02 4.64 -12.20
CA LEU A 320 0.35 4.96 -11.81
C LEU A 320 0.38 5.37 -10.33
N ARG A 321 1.15 4.65 -9.50
CA ARG A 321 1.39 5.03 -8.10
C ARG A 321 2.45 6.12 -8.02
N ALA A 322 2.31 7.03 -7.06
CA ALA A 322 3.31 8.01 -6.72
C ALA A 322 3.46 8.13 -5.20
N SER A 323 4.67 7.91 -4.68
CA SER A 323 5.03 8.25 -3.31
C SER A 323 5.84 9.54 -3.35
N LEU A 324 5.31 10.62 -2.77
CA LEU A 324 5.94 11.93 -2.76
C LEU A 324 6.49 12.21 -1.36
N GLU A 325 7.77 12.52 -1.26
CA GLU A 325 8.41 13.03 -0.06
C GLU A 325 8.77 14.50 -0.27
N LEU A 326 8.28 15.37 0.62
CA LEU A 326 8.50 16.81 0.61
C LEU A 326 9.15 17.22 1.93
N MET A 327 10.25 17.98 1.87
CA MET A 327 10.89 18.56 3.04
C MET A 327 10.50 20.03 3.18
N ASN A 328 9.66 20.34 4.18
CA ASN A 328 9.20 21.70 4.43
C ASN A 328 10.09 22.44 5.45
N HIS A 329 10.69 23.55 5.01
CA HIS A 329 11.39 24.50 5.88
C HIS A 329 10.76 25.90 5.88
N ALA A 330 9.71 26.11 5.08
CA ALA A 330 9.01 27.38 4.97
C ALA A 330 7.77 27.41 5.88
N SER A 331 7.28 28.61 6.11
CA SER A 331 6.08 28.89 6.90
C SER A 331 5.03 29.62 6.06
N ASP A 332 3.77 29.60 6.52
CA ASP A 332 2.69 30.44 6.00
C ASP A 332 2.44 30.26 4.49
N HIS A 333 2.35 28.99 4.07
CA HIS A 333 2.22 28.59 2.68
C HIS A 333 1.33 27.36 2.49
N ARG A 334 0.89 27.15 1.26
CA ARG A 334 0.12 25.99 0.82
C ARG A 334 0.81 25.38 -0.39
N VAL A 335 1.05 24.07 -0.32
CA VAL A 335 1.64 23.29 -1.41
C VAL A 335 0.59 22.34 -1.98
N ARG A 336 0.43 22.35 -3.31
CA ARG A 336 -0.54 21.50 -4.03
C ARG A 336 0.15 20.68 -5.12
N ALA A 337 -0.36 19.48 -5.35
CA ALA A 337 -0.10 18.68 -6.54
C ALA A 337 -1.17 18.97 -7.60
N LEU A 338 -0.76 19.29 -8.82
CA LEU A 338 -1.64 19.64 -9.94
C LEU A 338 -1.69 18.53 -10.99
N PHE A 339 -2.90 18.28 -11.48
CA PHE A 339 -3.20 17.26 -12.48
C PHE A 339 -4.09 17.86 -13.59
N PRO A 340 -3.48 18.45 -14.63
CA PRO A 340 -4.23 18.93 -15.79
C PRO A 340 -5.01 17.80 -16.47
N LEU A 341 -6.29 18.05 -16.76
CA LEU A 341 -7.22 17.04 -17.28
C LEU A 341 -7.10 16.86 -18.80
N GLY A 342 -6.65 17.90 -19.52
CA GLY A 342 -6.66 17.90 -20.99
C GLY A 342 -8.07 17.99 -21.60
N PHE A 343 -9.08 18.24 -20.78
CA PHE A 343 -10.47 18.56 -21.13
C PHE A 343 -11.03 19.59 -20.15
N GLU A 344 -12.23 20.09 -20.43
CA GLU A 344 -12.99 20.97 -19.55
C GLU A 344 -14.19 20.25 -18.97
N THR A 345 -14.48 20.50 -17.69
CA THR A 345 -15.69 20.04 -17.03
C THR A 345 -16.15 21.04 -15.97
N GLN A 346 -17.44 21.02 -15.63
CA GLN A 346 -18.02 21.91 -14.62
C GLN A 346 -18.11 21.25 -13.24
N HIS A 347 -17.90 19.93 -13.18
CA HIS A 347 -18.12 19.15 -11.96
C HIS A 347 -16.97 18.17 -11.71
N SER A 348 -16.67 17.97 -10.43
CA SER A 348 -15.83 16.90 -9.91
C SER A 348 -16.67 15.98 -9.02
N HIS A 349 -16.23 14.73 -8.90
CA HIS A 349 -16.84 13.72 -8.05
C HIS A 349 -15.83 13.24 -7.01
N ALA A 350 -16.22 13.11 -5.75
CA ALA A 350 -15.30 12.67 -4.70
C ALA A 350 -15.92 11.67 -3.74
N ASP A 351 -15.12 10.68 -3.35
CA ASP A 351 -15.48 9.68 -2.34
C ASP A 351 -15.83 10.36 -1.01
N GLY A 352 -17.07 10.15 -0.56
CA GLY A 352 -17.62 10.70 0.67
C GLY A 352 -18.01 9.63 1.70
N ALA A 353 -18.82 10.04 2.67
CA ALA A 353 -19.40 9.12 3.65
C ALA A 353 -20.60 8.39 3.02
N PHE A 354 -20.36 7.21 2.43
CA PHE A 354 -21.39 6.38 1.78
C PHE A 354 -22.09 7.05 0.58
N TYR A 355 -21.42 8.04 -0.03
CA TYR A 355 -21.96 8.86 -1.10
C TYR A 355 -20.81 9.38 -1.97
N VAL A 356 -21.07 9.59 -3.27
CA VAL A 356 -20.14 10.27 -4.17
C VAL A 356 -20.56 11.73 -4.29
N ASN A 357 -19.77 12.63 -3.72
CA ASN A 357 -20.09 14.06 -3.72
C ASN A 357 -19.78 14.67 -5.08
N GLU A 358 -20.80 15.15 -5.78
CA GLU A 358 -20.64 16.05 -6.92
C GLU A 358 -20.39 17.48 -6.42
N ARG A 359 -19.37 18.15 -6.96
CA ARG A 359 -18.99 19.52 -6.60
C ARG A 359 -18.64 20.33 -7.85
N GLY A 360 -19.10 21.57 -7.89
CA GLY A 360 -18.85 22.49 -9.00
C GLY A 360 -17.57 23.32 -8.84
N LEU A 361 -17.47 24.39 -9.64
CA LEU A 361 -16.35 25.34 -9.62
C LEU A 361 -16.47 26.43 -8.53
N GLU A 362 -17.59 26.45 -7.82
CA GLU A 362 -17.91 27.43 -6.77
C GLU A 362 -18.34 26.70 -5.50
N ALA A 363 -18.22 27.38 -4.36
CA ALA A 363 -18.71 26.91 -3.07
C ALA A 363 -19.59 27.98 -2.42
N GLU A 364 -20.47 27.53 -1.53
CA GLU A 364 -21.28 28.40 -0.70
C GLU A 364 -20.42 29.27 0.24
N GLY A 365 -20.77 30.55 0.34
CA GLY A 365 -20.20 31.51 1.28
C GLY A 365 -21.29 32.44 1.81
N ASP A 366 -20.93 33.31 2.75
CA ASP A 366 -21.84 34.29 3.32
C ASP A 366 -21.20 35.68 3.48
N ALA A 367 -21.86 36.59 4.20
CA ALA A 367 -21.37 37.94 4.42
C ALA A 367 -20.04 38.02 5.22
N HIS A 368 -19.65 36.94 5.90
CA HIS A 368 -18.50 36.87 6.79
C HIS A 368 -17.37 35.97 6.26
N GLU A 369 -17.68 34.97 5.42
CA GLU A 369 -16.72 34.02 4.84
C GLU A 369 -16.95 33.81 3.34
N VAL A 370 -15.85 33.86 2.57
CA VAL A 370 -15.84 33.61 1.14
C VAL A 370 -15.93 32.12 0.88
N GLY A 371 -16.85 31.69 0.01
CA GLY A 371 -16.95 30.30 -0.42
C GLY A 371 -15.73 29.90 -1.24
N LEU A 372 -14.90 29.01 -0.68
CA LEU A 372 -13.72 28.48 -1.35
C LEU A 372 -14.07 27.13 -2.00
N PRO A 373 -13.85 26.94 -3.31
CA PRO A 373 -14.17 25.70 -4.03
C PRO A 373 -13.18 24.56 -3.74
N THR A 374 -12.71 24.47 -2.49
CA THR A 374 -11.90 23.39 -1.95
C THR A 374 -12.80 22.43 -1.17
N PHE A 375 -12.82 21.17 -1.54
CA PHE A 375 -13.75 20.19 -1.01
C PHE A 375 -13.02 19.00 -0.38
N PRO A 376 -13.65 18.31 0.60
CA PRO A 376 -13.10 17.10 1.17
C PRO A 376 -13.33 15.89 0.25
N SER A 377 -12.39 14.95 0.29
CA SER A 377 -12.44 13.63 -0.33
C SER A 377 -11.83 12.60 0.61
N ARG A 378 -12.32 11.36 0.56
CA ARG A 378 -11.86 10.30 1.47
C ARG A 378 -10.74 9.45 0.87
N ARG A 379 -10.96 8.85 -0.31
CA ARG A 379 -9.98 7.97 -1.00
C ARG A 379 -9.62 8.45 -2.39
N TRP A 380 -10.53 9.14 -3.07
CA TRP A 380 -10.36 9.53 -4.46
C TRP A 380 -11.18 10.77 -4.80
N VAL A 381 -10.72 11.46 -5.84
CA VAL A 381 -11.44 12.49 -6.59
C VAL A 381 -11.36 12.16 -8.08
N ASP A 382 -12.43 12.43 -8.82
CA ASP A 382 -12.58 12.21 -10.24
C ASP A 382 -13.09 13.48 -10.94
N ALA A 383 -12.69 13.65 -12.20
CA ALA A 383 -13.29 14.58 -13.14
C ALA A 383 -13.39 13.90 -14.50
N SER A 384 -14.49 14.17 -15.23
CA SER A 384 -14.71 13.61 -16.57
C SER A 384 -15.49 14.58 -17.46
N ASP A 385 -15.35 14.39 -18.77
CA ASP A 385 -16.16 15.05 -19.81
C ASP A 385 -17.32 14.15 -20.31
N GLY A 386 -17.53 13.01 -19.64
CA GLY A 386 -18.51 11.98 -20.01
C GLY A 386 -18.00 10.96 -21.03
N ALA A 387 -16.94 11.25 -21.79
CA ALA A 387 -16.30 10.31 -22.71
C ALA A 387 -15.00 9.74 -22.12
N ARG A 388 -14.21 10.57 -21.44
CA ARG A 388 -13.00 10.19 -20.71
C ARG A 388 -12.99 10.85 -19.34
N GLY A 389 -12.36 10.17 -18.38
CA GLY A 389 -12.22 10.62 -17.02
C GLY A 389 -10.81 10.40 -16.47
N PHE A 390 -10.55 11.10 -15.38
CA PHE A 390 -9.27 11.09 -14.70
C PHE A 390 -9.47 11.17 -13.19
N ALA A 391 -9.15 10.07 -12.51
CA ALA A 391 -9.22 10.01 -11.08
C ALA A 391 -7.83 10.13 -10.43
N VAL A 392 -7.78 10.81 -9.30
CA VAL A 392 -6.63 10.86 -8.39
C VAL A 392 -7.01 10.15 -7.10
N PHE A 393 -6.25 9.11 -6.75
CA PHE A 393 -6.37 8.40 -5.48
C PHE A 393 -5.37 8.97 -4.48
N HIS A 394 -5.74 8.97 -3.21
CA HIS A 394 -4.84 9.41 -2.15
C HIS A 394 -5.05 8.65 -0.85
N ARG A 395 -4.05 8.76 0.04
CA ARG A 395 -4.14 8.32 1.43
C ARG A 395 -3.83 9.47 2.38
N GLY A 396 -4.88 10.13 2.86
CA GLY A 396 -4.76 11.10 3.96
C GLY A 396 -4.55 12.55 3.54
N THR A 397 -4.79 12.91 2.27
CA THR A 397 -4.80 14.30 1.78
C THR A 397 -6.22 14.69 1.37
N PRO A 398 -7.08 15.09 2.31
CA PRO A 398 -8.51 15.14 2.05
C PRO A 398 -8.95 16.31 1.19
N GLU A 399 -8.21 17.42 1.14
CA GLU A 399 -8.63 18.63 0.42
C GLU A 399 -8.22 18.60 -1.05
N TYR A 400 -9.18 18.87 -1.93
CA TYR A 400 -8.95 19.06 -3.36
C TYR A 400 -9.73 20.24 -3.94
N GLU A 401 -9.37 20.68 -5.13
CA GLU A 401 -10.09 21.70 -5.93
C GLU A 401 -10.13 21.28 -7.40
N LEU A 402 -11.26 21.52 -8.09
CA LEU A 402 -11.34 21.50 -9.55
C LEU A 402 -11.02 22.90 -10.09
N VAL A 403 -9.75 23.14 -10.38
CA VAL A 403 -9.24 24.47 -10.75
C VAL A 403 -9.72 24.87 -12.14
N GLY A 404 -10.67 25.80 -12.19
CA GLY A 404 -11.20 26.37 -13.44
C GLY A 404 -11.74 25.33 -14.43
N GLY A 405 -12.17 24.17 -13.94
CA GLY A 405 -12.68 23.07 -14.76
C GLY A 405 -11.63 22.32 -15.59
N ARG A 406 -10.33 22.60 -15.41
CA ARG A 406 -9.25 22.11 -16.30
C ARG A 406 -8.17 21.29 -15.59
N ALA A 407 -8.12 21.33 -14.26
CA ALA A 407 -7.14 20.58 -13.49
C ALA A 407 -7.72 20.16 -12.14
N LEU A 408 -7.36 18.98 -11.67
CA LEU A 408 -7.52 18.62 -10.25
C LEU A 408 -6.29 19.10 -9.48
N ALA A 409 -6.50 19.75 -8.35
CA ALA A 409 -5.45 20.12 -7.40
C ALA A 409 -5.66 19.39 -6.09
N ILE A 410 -4.66 18.66 -5.61
CA ILE A 410 -4.66 18.01 -4.29
C ILE A 410 -3.78 18.84 -3.36
N THR A 411 -4.33 19.32 -2.24
CA THR A 411 -3.53 20.02 -1.22
C THR A 411 -2.68 19.00 -0.47
N LEU A 412 -1.36 19.11 -0.62
CA LEU A 412 -0.39 18.27 0.08
C LEU A 412 -0.11 18.83 1.48
N LEU A 413 0.11 20.14 1.56
CA LEU A 413 0.51 20.80 2.78
C LEU A 413 -0.17 22.17 2.89
N ARG A 414 -0.59 22.53 4.11
CA ARG A 414 -1.03 23.88 4.45
C ARG A 414 -0.43 24.25 5.80
N SER A 415 0.50 25.20 5.80
CA SER A 415 1.24 25.64 6.98
C SER A 415 0.79 27.02 7.39
N VAL A 416 0.34 27.14 8.64
CA VAL A 416 -0.19 28.38 9.23
C VAL A 416 0.31 28.56 10.66
N ALA A 417 0.26 29.80 11.17
CA ALA A 417 0.78 30.13 12.50
C ALA A 417 -0.27 30.16 13.63
N TRP A 418 -1.56 30.08 13.31
CA TRP A 418 -2.65 30.37 14.24
C TRP A 418 -3.79 29.36 14.15
N LEU A 419 -4.35 28.99 15.30
CA LEU A 419 -5.62 28.26 15.39
C LEU A 419 -6.73 29.09 14.75
N SER A 420 -6.90 30.33 15.19
CA SER A 420 -7.72 31.30 14.47
C SER A 420 -7.15 32.71 14.53
N ARG A 421 -7.51 33.57 13.57
CA ARG A 421 -7.07 34.97 13.55
C ARG A 421 -8.13 35.91 12.98
N GLN A 422 -7.88 37.21 13.09
CA GLN A 422 -8.72 38.27 12.52
C GLN A 422 -8.06 38.92 11.30
N GLY A 423 -8.87 39.61 10.50
CA GLY A 423 -8.39 40.45 9.40
C GLY A 423 -7.86 39.65 8.20
N MET A 424 -8.33 38.40 8.04
CA MET A 424 -8.02 37.59 6.87
C MET A 424 -8.87 38.03 5.68
N ARG A 425 -8.36 37.84 4.46
CA ARG A 425 -9.07 38.17 3.23
C ARG A 425 -10.34 37.35 3.05
N ASN A 426 -10.25 36.04 3.33
CA ASN A 426 -11.35 35.11 3.06
C ASN A 426 -12.34 34.99 4.23
N ARG A 427 -12.04 35.60 5.39
CA ARG A 427 -12.91 35.55 6.57
C ARG A 427 -12.66 36.71 7.52
N ALA A 428 -13.71 37.49 7.81
CA ALA A 428 -13.57 38.77 8.53
C ALA A 428 -13.26 38.61 10.02
N GLY A 429 -13.92 37.66 10.69
CA GLY A 429 -13.80 37.39 12.13
C GLY A 429 -13.13 36.04 12.44
N PRO A 430 -12.72 35.80 13.69
CA PRO A 430 -12.10 34.54 14.08
C PRO A 430 -13.15 33.42 14.23
N ALA A 431 -12.76 32.16 14.00
CA ALA A 431 -13.61 30.97 14.19
C ALA A 431 -13.57 30.47 15.64
N GLY A 432 -12.60 30.96 16.40
CA GLY A 432 -12.33 30.50 17.74
C GLY A 432 -11.23 31.31 18.41
N PRO A 433 -10.62 30.78 19.47
CA PRO A 433 -9.55 31.46 20.19
C PRO A 433 -8.38 31.82 19.27
N MET A 434 -7.89 33.05 19.40
CA MET A 434 -6.72 33.54 18.66
C MET A 434 -5.43 33.06 19.32
N LEU A 435 -5.12 31.78 19.15
CA LEU A 435 -3.97 31.11 19.75
C LEU A 435 -2.92 30.81 18.69
N ALA A 436 -1.66 31.11 19.01
CA ALA A 436 -0.54 30.71 18.16
C ALA A 436 -0.36 29.19 18.21
N THR A 437 -0.17 28.58 17.05
CA THR A 437 0.04 27.14 16.87
C THR A 437 1.31 26.87 16.08
N PRO A 438 2.51 27.06 16.65
CA PRO A 438 3.77 26.90 15.92
C PRO A 438 3.94 25.55 15.23
N GLY A 439 3.35 24.48 15.79
CA GLY A 439 3.35 23.15 15.18
C GLY A 439 2.53 23.02 13.90
N ALA A 440 1.57 23.93 13.65
CA ALA A 440 0.77 23.98 12.43
C ALA A 440 1.54 24.54 11.24
N GLN A 441 2.81 24.94 11.42
CA GLN A 441 3.70 25.26 10.30
C GLN A 441 4.23 24.00 9.59
N LEU A 442 4.08 22.82 10.20
CA LEU A 442 4.39 21.54 9.59
C LEU A 442 5.82 21.51 9.00
N HIS A 443 6.82 21.97 9.75
CA HIS A 443 8.22 21.84 9.34
C HIS A 443 8.69 20.38 9.40
N GLY A 444 9.62 20.02 8.51
CA GLY A 444 10.19 18.67 8.40
C GLY A 444 9.68 17.89 7.18
N THR A 445 9.95 16.58 7.18
CA THR A 445 9.61 15.68 6.08
C THR A 445 8.14 15.23 6.15
N HIS A 446 7.44 15.34 5.03
CA HIS A 446 6.10 14.83 4.82
C HIS A 446 6.08 13.85 3.67
N ARG A 447 5.29 12.78 3.80
CA ARG A 447 5.14 11.76 2.79
C ARG A 447 3.67 11.61 2.40
N PHE A 448 3.42 11.56 1.10
CA PHE A 448 2.09 11.44 0.50
C PHE A 448 2.05 10.25 -0.45
N GLU A 449 0.97 9.48 -0.38
CA GLU A 449 0.74 8.35 -1.28
C GLU A 449 -0.43 8.68 -2.20
N LEU A 450 -0.13 8.82 -3.49
CA LEU A 450 -1.10 9.15 -4.53
C LEU A 450 -1.12 8.07 -5.61
N ALA A 451 -2.17 8.06 -6.43
CA ALA A 451 -2.20 7.36 -7.70
C ALA A 451 -3.02 8.15 -8.72
N VAL A 452 -2.68 8.01 -10.00
CA VAL A 452 -3.46 8.59 -11.11
C VAL A 452 -4.03 7.49 -11.99
N TYR A 453 -5.33 7.58 -12.27
CA TYR A 453 -6.11 6.58 -12.98
C TYR A 453 -6.90 7.22 -14.12
N PRO A 454 -6.36 7.19 -15.35
CA PRO A 454 -7.13 7.46 -16.56
C PRO A 454 -8.18 6.37 -16.79
N HIS A 455 -9.41 6.76 -17.14
CA HIS A 455 -10.46 5.82 -17.53
C HIS A 455 -11.37 6.40 -18.62
N ASP A 456 -12.22 5.53 -19.17
CA ASP A 456 -13.29 5.92 -20.08
C ASP A 456 -14.56 6.26 -19.29
N GLY A 457 -15.40 7.14 -19.83
CA GLY A 457 -16.65 7.57 -19.21
C GLY A 457 -16.47 8.38 -17.92
N ASP A 458 -17.51 8.36 -17.08
CA ASP A 458 -17.52 8.96 -15.75
C ASP A 458 -16.95 8.01 -14.67
N TRP A 459 -16.96 8.44 -13.41
CA TRP A 459 -16.44 7.65 -12.29
C TRP A 459 -17.13 6.29 -12.11
N SER A 460 -18.41 6.18 -12.50
CA SER A 460 -19.21 4.96 -12.38
C SER A 460 -18.83 3.97 -13.49
N ALA A 461 -18.87 4.42 -14.75
CA ALA A 461 -18.45 3.64 -15.91
C ALA A 461 -16.97 3.22 -15.82
N GLY A 462 -16.11 4.13 -15.34
CA GLY A 462 -14.69 3.92 -15.11
C GLY A 462 -14.36 3.01 -13.92
N ARG A 463 -15.37 2.58 -13.14
CA ARG A 463 -15.24 1.74 -11.94
C ARG A 463 -14.28 2.32 -10.90
N VAL A 464 -14.27 3.65 -10.73
CA VAL A 464 -13.31 4.38 -9.89
C VAL A 464 -13.30 3.85 -8.45
N HIS A 465 -14.46 3.54 -7.88
CA HIS A 465 -14.55 2.94 -6.53
C HIS A 465 -13.78 1.62 -6.40
N ASP A 466 -13.96 0.69 -7.35
CA ASP A 466 -13.34 -0.63 -7.31
C ASP A 466 -11.82 -0.52 -7.48
N VAL A 467 -11.37 0.31 -8.42
CA VAL A 467 -9.94 0.50 -8.69
C VAL A 467 -9.26 1.21 -7.52
N ALA A 468 -9.91 2.22 -6.92
CA ALA A 468 -9.43 2.89 -5.73
C ALA A 468 -9.37 1.94 -4.51
N GLU A 469 -10.25 0.95 -4.43
CA GLU A 469 -10.19 -0.09 -3.41
C GLU A 469 -8.91 -0.92 -3.54
N GLY A 470 -8.51 -1.25 -4.77
CA GLY A 470 -7.24 -1.92 -5.05
C GLY A 470 -6.01 -1.10 -4.64
N PHE A 471 -6.07 0.22 -4.81
CA PHE A 471 -5.05 1.14 -4.31
C PHE A 471 -5.04 1.21 -2.78
N ALA A 472 -6.20 1.32 -2.13
CA ALA A 472 -6.35 1.52 -0.69
C ALA A 472 -6.00 0.26 0.12
N TYR A 473 -6.36 -0.92 -0.37
CA TYR A 473 -6.22 -2.19 0.34
C TYR A 473 -5.45 -3.18 -0.53
N PRO A 474 -4.10 -3.23 -0.44
CA PRO A 474 -3.32 -4.25 -1.15
C PRO A 474 -3.68 -5.65 -0.67
N LEU A 475 -3.39 -6.69 -1.46
CA LEU A 475 -3.40 -8.06 -0.95
C LEU A 475 -2.47 -8.19 0.26
N ARG A 476 -2.71 -9.20 1.10
CA ARG A 476 -1.83 -9.55 2.21
C ARG A 476 -1.37 -10.98 2.08
N ALA A 477 -0.25 -11.31 2.71
CA ALA A 477 0.30 -12.63 2.66
C ALA A 477 1.01 -13.00 3.96
N THR A 478 1.07 -14.29 4.23
CA THR A 478 2.02 -14.88 5.17
C THR A 478 2.69 -16.09 4.52
N VAL A 479 3.88 -16.45 5.02
CA VAL A 479 4.60 -17.64 4.60
C VAL A 479 4.18 -18.80 5.49
N THR A 480 3.90 -19.94 4.88
CA THR A 480 3.58 -21.19 5.58
C THR A 480 4.41 -22.35 5.02
N ARG A 481 4.38 -23.48 5.73
CA ARG A 481 5.01 -24.75 5.34
C ARG A 481 3.93 -25.81 5.18
N LYS A 482 4.33 -27.02 4.77
CA LYS A 482 3.43 -28.15 4.63
C LYS A 482 2.73 -28.52 5.95
N HIS A 483 1.40 -28.48 5.94
CA HIS A 483 0.55 -29.04 6.99
C HIS A 483 -0.84 -29.38 6.43
N ALA A 484 -1.57 -30.24 7.15
CA ALA A 484 -3.00 -30.43 6.88
C ALA A 484 -3.80 -29.22 7.37
N GLY A 485 -4.93 -28.96 6.73
CA GLY A 485 -5.85 -27.90 7.08
C GLY A 485 -7.30 -28.31 6.75
N ALA A 486 -8.26 -27.62 7.34
CA ALA A 486 -9.69 -27.87 7.09
C ALA A 486 -10.22 -27.09 5.86
N LEU A 487 -9.53 -26.02 5.46
CA LEU A 487 -9.88 -25.19 4.32
C LEU A 487 -9.11 -25.63 3.07
N PRO A 488 -9.70 -25.53 1.87
CA PRO A 488 -8.99 -25.83 0.63
C PRO A 488 -7.84 -24.83 0.36
N ALA A 489 -6.92 -25.22 -0.53
CA ALA A 489 -5.76 -24.44 -0.95
C ALA A 489 -6.11 -23.08 -1.59
N ALA A 490 -7.34 -22.89 -2.06
CA ALA A 490 -7.92 -21.61 -2.45
C ALA A 490 -9.41 -21.59 -2.15
N GLY A 491 -9.95 -20.41 -1.84
CA GLY A 491 -11.36 -20.23 -1.50
C GLY A 491 -11.79 -18.78 -1.59
N SER A 492 -13.10 -18.54 -1.61
CA SER A 492 -13.69 -17.21 -1.54
C SER A 492 -14.41 -17.03 -0.21
N GLY A 493 -14.39 -15.81 0.31
CA GLY A 493 -15.27 -15.38 1.39
C GLY A 493 -16.53 -14.72 0.84
N LEU A 494 -17.09 -13.78 1.60
CA LEU A 494 -18.24 -13.01 1.12
C LEU A 494 -17.85 -12.16 -0.10
N THR A 495 -18.66 -12.24 -1.15
CA THR A 495 -18.50 -11.42 -2.37
C THR A 495 -19.74 -10.62 -2.71
N LEU A 496 -19.57 -9.51 -3.44
CA LEU A 496 -20.62 -8.53 -3.71
C LEU A 496 -20.78 -8.22 -5.20
N GLU A 497 -22.03 -8.14 -5.64
CA GLU A 497 -22.43 -7.62 -6.95
C GLU A 497 -23.65 -6.70 -6.84
N PRO A 498 -23.85 -5.77 -7.80
CA PRO A 498 -22.88 -5.33 -8.81
C PRO A 498 -21.75 -4.47 -8.22
N THR A 499 -20.90 -3.91 -9.09
CA THR A 499 -19.77 -3.04 -8.70
C THR A 499 -20.20 -1.76 -7.98
N SER A 500 -21.44 -1.29 -8.18
CA SER A 500 -21.98 -0.17 -7.39
C SER A 500 -22.21 -0.52 -5.92
N VAL A 501 -22.32 -1.80 -5.54
CA VAL A 501 -22.56 -2.20 -4.14
C VAL A 501 -21.25 -2.36 -3.39
N GLN A 502 -20.98 -1.50 -2.43
CA GLN A 502 -19.69 -1.40 -1.76
C GLN A 502 -19.75 -1.97 -0.34
N LEU A 503 -18.69 -2.68 0.09
CA LEU A 503 -18.54 -3.14 1.47
C LEU A 503 -17.93 -2.04 2.32
N SER A 504 -18.53 -1.77 3.47
CA SER A 504 -17.97 -0.81 4.44
C SER A 504 -17.49 -1.45 5.73
N ALA A 505 -18.08 -2.59 6.11
CA ALA A 505 -17.70 -3.35 7.29
C ALA A 505 -18.11 -4.81 7.16
N LEU A 506 -17.23 -5.70 7.59
CA LEU A 506 -17.55 -7.09 7.93
C LEU A 506 -16.97 -7.32 9.32
N THR A 507 -17.83 -7.50 10.32
CA THR A 507 -17.43 -7.61 11.72
C THR A 507 -17.99 -8.87 12.35
N LYS A 508 -17.25 -9.44 13.30
CA LYS A 508 -17.68 -10.56 14.13
C LYS A 508 -17.67 -10.15 15.60
N ASN A 509 -18.84 -10.22 16.24
CA ASN A 509 -19.05 -9.95 17.65
C ASN A 509 -19.60 -11.20 18.32
N GLY A 510 -18.75 -11.93 19.07
CA GLY A 510 -19.09 -13.27 19.54
C GLY A 510 -19.37 -14.20 18.35
N GLU A 511 -20.54 -14.82 18.34
CA GLU A 511 -20.98 -15.70 17.24
C GLU A 511 -21.64 -14.96 16.08
N THR A 512 -21.95 -13.67 16.25
CA THR A 512 -22.68 -12.91 15.24
C THR A 512 -21.74 -12.21 14.28
N THR A 513 -21.89 -12.53 12.99
CA THR A 513 -21.23 -11.83 11.89
C THR A 513 -22.19 -10.82 11.29
N THR A 514 -21.75 -9.57 11.11
CA THR A 514 -22.52 -8.50 10.47
C THR A 514 -21.76 -7.93 9.29
N CYS A 515 -22.42 -7.86 8.13
CA CYS A 515 -21.92 -7.24 6.92
C CYS A 515 -22.68 -5.92 6.70
N ARG A 516 -21.98 -4.82 6.39
CA ARG A 516 -22.58 -3.54 6.04
C ARG A 516 -22.20 -3.15 4.62
N ILE A 517 -23.20 -3.06 3.78
CA ILE A 517 -23.09 -2.68 2.37
C ILE A 517 -23.81 -1.37 2.11
N TYR A 518 -23.49 -0.72 1.00
CA TYR A 518 -24.25 0.42 0.50
C TYR A 518 -24.23 0.47 -1.01
N ASN A 519 -25.28 1.04 -1.59
CA ASN A 519 -25.32 1.34 -3.02
C ASN A 519 -24.57 2.66 -3.29
N ALA A 520 -23.40 2.58 -3.92
CA ALA A 520 -22.61 3.74 -4.32
C ALA A 520 -23.02 4.26 -5.72
N SER A 521 -24.32 4.42 -5.97
CA SER A 521 -24.83 4.96 -7.23
C SER A 521 -26.15 5.73 -7.07
N ALA A 522 -26.46 6.53 -8.08
CA ALA A 522 -27.70 7.31 -8.18
C ALA A 522 -28.91 6.48 -8.63
N ASP A 523 -28.68 5.24 -9.06
CA ASP A 523 -29.73 4.33 -9.52
C ASP A 523 -30.08 3.31 -8.45
N ALA A 524 -31.34 2.88 -8.42
CA ALA A 524 -31.71 1.72 -7.62
C ALA A 524 -31.04 0.46 -8.18
N THR A 525 -30.56 -0.41 -7.30
CA THR A 525 -29.88 -1.65 -7.69
C THR A 525 -30.35 -2.82 -6.85
N GLU A 526 -30.24 -4.02 -7.41
CA GLU A 526 -30.33 -5.24 -6.62
C GLU A 526 -28.93 -5.64 -6.16
N ALA A 527 -28.69 -5.62 -4.85
CA ALA A 527 -27.46 -6.12 -4.26
C ALA A 527 -27.52 -7.64 -4.13
N ARG A 528 -26.50 -8.32 -4.65
CA ARG A 528 -26.27 -9.75 -4.45
C ARG A 528 -25.07 -9.93 -3.52
N VAL A 529 -25.34 -10.49 -2.34
CA VAL A 529 -24.33 -10.85 -1.36
C VAL A 529 -24.16 -12.37 -1.41
N HIS A 530 -23.07 -12.80 -2.02
CA HIS A 530 -22.72 -14.21 -2.09
C HIS A 530 -22.01 -14.60 -0.81
N VAL A 531 -22.55 -15.59 -0.12
CA VAL A 531 -22.02 -16.12 1.13
C VAL A 531 -21.54 -17.55 0.88
N SER A 532 -20.27 -17.70 0.55
CA SER A 532 -19.63 -19.03 0.48
C SER A 532 -19.42 -19.58 1.87
N ASP A 533 -19.79 -20.85 2.08
CA ASP A 533 -19.43 -21.71 3.22
C ASP A 533 -19.43 -21.06 4.63
N ILE A 534 -20.29 -20.07 4.88
CA ILE A 534 -20.56 -19.59 6.24
C ILE A 534 -21.38 -20.68 6.92
N GLY A 535 -20.68 -21.55 7.63
CA GLY A 535 -21.26 -22.68 8.33
C GLY A 535 -22.45 -22.29 9.20
N GLY A 536 -23.62 -22.87 8.89
CA GLY A 536 -24.73 -23.04 9.83
C GLY A 536 -25.97 -22.19 9.57
N ALA A 537 -26.92 -22.78 8.85
CA ALA A 537 -28.38 -22.90 9.11
C ALA A 537 -29.23 -21.71 9.62
N LYS A 538 -28.70 -20.50 9.82
CA LYS A 538 -29.45 -19.37 10.36
C LYS A 538 -29.88 -18.41 9.26
N THR A 539 -31.17 -18.06 9.30
CA THR A 539 -31.76 -17.09 8.37
C THR A 539 -31.13 -15.72 8.57
N PRO A 540 -30.49 -15.12 7.54
CA PRO A 540 -29.95 -13.77 7.66
C PRO A 540 -31.03 -12.76 8.02
N ARG A 541 -30.63 -11.70 8.72
CA ARG A 541 -31.53 -10.63 9.17
C ARG A 541 -31.06 -9.29 8.66
N LEU A 542 -31.98 -8.50 8.09
CA LEU A 542 -31.76 -7.08 7.85
C LEU A 542 -31.80 -6.37 9.20
N VAL A 543 -30.78 -5.56 9.50
CA VAL A 543 -30.68 -4.81 10.75
C VAL A 543 -30.42 -3.33 10.47
N GLY A 544 -30.86 -2.47 11.38
CA GLY A 544 -30.52 -1.05 11.38
C GLY A 544 -29.05 -0.82 11.77
N LEU A 545 -28.60 0.44 11.70
CA LEU A 545 -27.21 0.79 11.98
C LEU A 545 -26.78 0.46 13.42
N LEU A 546 -27.75 0.41 14.34
CA LEU A 546 -27.56 0.09 15.76
C LEU A 546 -27.83 -1.39 16.08
N GLY A 547 -28.17 -2.21 15.08
CA GLY A 547 -28.40 -3.65 15.23
C GLY A 547 -29.85 -4.06 15.50
N ASP A 548 -30.81 -3.13 15.48
CA ASP A 548 -32.25 -3.42 15.55
C ASP A 548 -32.69 -4.27 14.36
N GLU A 549 -33.37 -5.39 14.59
CA GLU A 549 -33.87 -6.25 13.52
C GLU A 549 -35.03 -5.58 12.77
N ARG A 550 -34.94 -5.57 11.44
CA ARG A 550 -35.92 -4.97 10.52
C ARG A 550 -36.66 -5.99 9.68
N GLY A 551 -36.09 -7.18 9.50
CA GLY A 551 -36.74 -8.24 8.75
C GLY A 551 -35.84 -9.45 8.50
N SER A 552 -36.47 -10.53 8.06
CA SER A 552 -35.82 -11.74 7.59
C SER A 552 -35.38 -11.58 6.15
N LEU A 553 -34.23 -12.13 5.79
CA LEU A 553 -33.77 -12.26 4.40
C LEU A 553 -33.70 -13.74 4.03
N GLU A 554 -34.01 -14.05 2.78
CA GLU A 554 -33.86 -15.40 2.23
C GLU A 554 -32.46 -15.58 1.63
N VAL A 555 -31.94 -16.80 1.71
CA VAL A 555 -30.74 -17.24 0.99
C VAL A 555 -31.19 -18.22 -0.07
N ARG A 556 -30.90 -17.94 -1.34
CA ARG A 556 -31.15 -18.84 -2.47
C ARG A 556 -29.83 -19.13 -3.14
N ASP A 557 -29.47 -20.41 -3.24
CA ASP A 557 -28.21 -20.86 -3.85
C ASP A 557 -26.96 -20.14 -3.31
N GLY A 558 -26.92 -19.86 -2.00
CA GLY A 558 -25.82 -19.14 -1.35
C GLY A 558 -25.81 -17.62 -1.58
N VAL A 559 -26.90 -17.04 -2.09
CA VAL A 559 -27.00 -15.61 -2.40
C VAL A 559 -28.14 -14.96 -1.62
N ILE A 560 -27.84 -13.83 -0.99
CA ILE A 560 -28.82 -12.90 -0.42
C ILE A 560 -29.05 -11.79 -1.45
N SER A 561 -30.28 -11.66 -1.94
CA SER A 561 -30.67 -10.58 -2.84
C SER A 561 -31.43 -9.50 -2.06
N LEU A 562 -30.98 -8.25 -2.18
CA LEU A 562 -31.54 -7.11 -1.44
C LEU A 562 -31.69 -5.91 -2.38
N PRO A 563 -32.93 -5.45 -2.66
CA PRO A 563 -33.11 -4.19 -3.39
C PRO A 563 -32.61 -3.03 -2.53
N LEU A 564 -31.75 -2.20 -3.12
CA LEU A 564 -31.23 -0.98 -2.53
C LEU A 564 -31.67 0.22 -3.36
N LYS A 565 -32.23 1.23 -2.69
CA LYS A 565 -32.46 2.55 -3.28
C LYS A 565 -31.11 3.22 -3.59
N PRO A 566 -31.12 4.31 -4.40
CA PRO A 566 -29.94 5.14 -4.57
C PRO A 566 -29.33 5.50 -3.21
N TRP A 567 -28.02 5.28 -3.05
CA TRP A 567 -27.27 5.65 -1.84
C TRP A 567 -27.68 4.95 -0.54
N GLU A 568 -28.52 3.90 -0.61
CA GLU A 568 -29.01 3.21 0.58
C GLU A 568 -27.90 2.39 1.25
N ILE A 569 -27.84 2.51 2.59
CA ILE A 569 -26.97 1.71 3.45
C ILE A 569 -27.80 0.59 4.07
N ALA A 570 -27.33 -0.65 3.96
CA ALA A 570 -27.94 -1.82 4.57
C ALA A 570 -26.95 -2.58 5.44
N SER A 571 -27.42 -3.12 6.56
CA SER A 571 -26.65 -4.03 7.41
C SER A 571 -27.35 -5.38 7.48
N ILE A 572 -26.58 -6.44 7.29
CA ILE A 572 -27.05 -7.82 7.24
C ILE A 572 -26.34 -8.60 8.34
N LYS A 573 -27.11 -9.15 9.26
CA LYS A 573 -26.64 -10.13 10.24
C LYS A 573 -26.67 -11.51 9.60
N LEU A 574 -25.52 -12.16 9.52
CA LEU A 574 -25.29 -13.44 8.83
C LEU A 574 -25.35 -14.66 9.78
N GLY A 575 -25.46 -14.48 11.10
CA GLY A 575 -25.50 -15.56 12.10
C GLY A 575 -25.83 -15.16 13.53
#